data_AF-A0A1Z5R5E0-F1
#
_entry.id   AF-A0A1Z5R5E0-F1
#
_cell.length_a   1.000
_cell.length_b   1.000
_cell.length_c   1.000
_cell.angle_alpha   90.00
_cell.angle_beta   90.00
_cell.angle_gamma   90.00
#
_symmetry.space_group_name_H-M   'P 1'
#
loop_
_entity.id
_entity.type
_entity.pdbx_description
1 polymer ?
#
loop_
_entity_poly.entity_id
_entity_poly.type
_entity_poly.pdbx_seq_one_letter_code
_entity_poly.pdbx_strand_id
1 'polypeptide(L)'
;MSSRPWPLSHVQMQCPHRREDRCTIKEGSQAKNHNFSEGTMKSEASHKMTVLHAPVGVRSIVTSLVAFFILASSIVFLLDRGQEAQVQMAVERTEEEDASNEECNWSRGRWVYNNVSRPLYNGLKCAFIFPEVACDKYGRKDVMYQHWRWQPHGCDLPRFDAIKLLEKLRNKRLVFVGDSVNRNQWVSLVCMVEASIPDDRLKIRIFNGSLISFKALEYNATIDFYWSPLLVESNSDNPIIHRVEYRIIRADRIEKHASVWRDADIIVFNSYLWWRKQKDDMRMKVMYGSFEDGDAKLDEMEMVDGFEIAIKKLTEWLGENIDKNKTRIFFAGSSPTHSWASNWGGEDKNKCLNETEPIYKKGYKAATTDYSLMATAKSYFRTLEPKGIHVQILNITELSDYRKDGHPTVYRKQFVPLTKEQIADPASYADCTHWCLPGVPDVWNEFLYGYLVHK
;
A
#
# COMPACT_ATOMS: atom_id res chain seq x y z
N MET A 1 6.09 5.38 -48.45
CA MET A 1 4.64 5.38 -48.67
C MET A 1 4.00 6.26 -47.61
N SER A 2 3.19 7.21 -48.04
CA SER A 2 2.72 8.37 -47.28
C SER A 2 1.77 8.01 -46.13
N SER A 3 2.07 8.49 -44.93
CA SER A 3 1.19 8.53 -43.77
C SER A 3 0.11 9.63 -43.93
N ARG A 4 -1.17 9.24 -43.91
CA ARG A 4 -2.29 10.19 -43.75
C ARG A 4 -2.73 10.22 -42.28
N PRO A 5 -3.01 11.40 -41.69
CA PRO A 5 -3.63 11.50 -40.37
C PRO A 5 -5.16 11.40 -40.44
N TRP A 6 -5.76 10.89 -39.36
CA TRP A 6 -7.21 10.76 -39.16
C TRP A 6 -7.88 12.12 -38.88
N PRO A 7 -9.18 12.31 -39.25
CA PRO A 7 -9.84 13.61 -39.21
C PRO A 7 -10.35 13.97 -37.80
N LEU A 8 -10.11 15.22 -37.40
CA LEU A 8 -10.77 15.90 -36.27
C LEU A 8 -12.14 16.41 -36.72
N SER A 9 -13.22 15.90 -36.13
CA SER A 9 -14.55 16.52 -36.24
C SER A 9 -14.73 17.54 -35.12
N HIS A 10 -14.90 18.80 -35.51
CA HIS A 10 -15.30 19.90 -34.64
C HIS A 10 -16.78 19.75 -34.27
N VAL A 11 -17.08 19.61 -32.98
CA VAL A 11 -18.42 19.86 -32.44
C VAL A 11 -18.43 21.28 -31.87
N GLN A 12 -19.23 22.13 -32.50
CA GLN A 12 -19.41 23.54 -32.19
C GLN A 12 -20.52 23.66 -31.14
N MET A 13 -20.19 24.10 -29.93
CA MET A 13 -21.14 24.29 -28.84
C MET A 13 -21.73 25.71 -28.94
N GLN A 14 -23.00 25.82 -29.32
CA GLN A 14 -23.76 27.07 -29.34
C GLN A 14 -24.33 27.35 -27.94
N CYS A 15 -23.96 28.50 -27.35
CA CYS A 15 -24.63 29.07 -26.18
C CYS A 15 -25.83 29.93 -26.61
N PRO A 16 -26.98 29.87 -25.92
CA PRO A 16 -27.97 30.94 -25.95
C PRO A 16 -27.76 31.93 -24.79
N HIS A 17 -27.88 33.22 -25.10
CA HIS A 17 -27.80 34.35 -24.18
C HIS A 17 -29.19 34.82 -23.68
N ARG A 18 -29.21 35.27 -22.40
CA ARG A 18 -30.11 36.28 -21.74
C ARG A 18 -31.58 35.87 -21.47
N ARG A 19 -32.23 36.22 -20.34
CA ARG A 19 -32.23 37.47 -19.52
C ARG A 19 -32.83 37.22 -18.10
N GLU A 20 -32.33 38.00 -17.13
CA GLU A 20 -32.94 38.62 -15.92
C GLU A 20 -34.40 38.34 -15.50
N ASP A 21 -34.66 38.01 -14.22
CA ASP A 21 -35.30 38.89 -13.20
C ASP A 21 -35.55 38.21 -11.82
N ARG A 22 -35.08 38.88 -10.76
CA ARG A 22 -35.70 39.20 -9.43
C ARG A 22 -36.37 38.19 -8.47
N CYS A 23 -36.06 38.45 -7.17
CA CYS A 23 -36.84 38.26 -5.91
C CYS A 23 -36.87 36.84 -5.30
N THR A 24 -36.74 36.59 -3.97
CA THR A 24 -37.09 37.39 -2.77
C THR A 24 -36.41 36.82 -1.50
N ILE A 25 -36.13 37.70 -0.54
CA ILE A 25 -35.85 37.43 0.89
C ILE A 25 -37.17 37.11 1.62
N LYS A 26 -37.14 36.25 2.64
CA LYS A 26 -38.03 36.34 3.81
C LYS A 26 -37.43 35.68 5.05
N GLU A 27 -37.01 36.51 6.01
CA GLU A 27 -36.94 36.18 7.44
C GLU A 27 -38.35 36.17 8.05
N GLY A 28 -38.50 35.45 9.16
CA GLY A 28 -39.70 35.49 10.00
C GLY A 28 -39.51 34.74 11.33
N SER A 29 -39.11 35.47 12.37
CA SER A 29 -39.24 35.13 13.80
C SER A 29 -40.74 35.01 14.19
N GLN A 30 -41.23 34.34 15.24
CA GLN A 30 -41.01 34.48 16.69
C GLN A 30 -42.10 33.60 17.36
N ALA A 31 -41.85 32.88 18.46
CA ALA A 31 -42.32 33.16 19.84
C ALA A 31 -42.97 31.86 20.40
N LYS A 32 -43.00 31.49 21.69
CA LYS A 32 -42.49 32.01 22.97
C LYS A 32 -42.63 30.90 24.03
N ASN A 33 -41.69 30.90 24.99
CA ASN A 33 -41.81 30.66 26.44
C ASN A 33 -42.39 29.35 27.03
N HIS A 34 -41.60 28.70 27.89
CA HIS A 34 -41.67 28.91 29.34
C HIS A 34 -40.44 28.32 30.08
N ASN A 35 -39.73 29.16 30.84
CA ASN A 35 -38.83 28.78 31.93
C ASN A 35 -39.64 28.62 33.23
N PHE A 36 -39.25 27.76 34.16
CA PHE A 36 -38.40 28.10 35.33
C PHE A 36 -38.43 26.96 36.37
N SER A 37 -37.31 26.83 37.07
CA SER A 37 -36.92 25.85 38.08
C SER A 37 -37.13 26.35 39.54
N GLU A 38 -36.69 25.52 40.50
CA GLU A 38 -36.60 25.71 41.98
C GLU A 38 -37.84 25.25 42.77
N GLY A 39 -37.79 24.47 43.86
CA GLY A 39 -36.70 24.10 44.77
C GLY A 39 -36.95 24.71 46.16
N THR A 40 -37.48 23.96 47.13
CA THR A 40 -37.41 24.32 48.57
C THR A 40 -37.75 23.15 49.50
N MET A 41 -37.23 23.23 50.74
CA MET A 41 -37.06 22.16 51.72
C MET A 41 -37.63 22.57 53.10
N LYS A 42 -37.90 21.58 53.97
CA LYS A 42 -38.20 21.61 55.45
C LYS A 42 -39.66 21.87 55.86
N SER A 43 -40.22 21.40 56.99
CA SER A 43 -39.95 20.34 58.00
C SER A 43 -41.14 20.31 59.00
N GLU A 44 -41.40 19.18 59.68
CA GLU A 44 -41.80 19.00 61.12
C GLU A 44 -42.90 17.94 61.42
N ALA A 45 -42.53 17.03 62.35
CA ALA A 45 -43.26 16.39 63.49
C ALA A 45 -44.70 15.83 63.33
N SER A 46 -45.20 14.79 64.02
CA SER A 46 -44.72 13.79 65.01
C SER A 46 -45.83 12.72 65.20
N HIS A 47 -45.42 11.46 65.42
CA HIS A 47 -46.05 10.29 66.06
C HIS A 47 -47.51 9.85 65.79
N LYS A 48 -47.66 8.58 65.36
CA LYS A 48 -48.04 7.47 66.28
C LYS A 48 -47.61 6.11 65.72
N MET A 49 -47.05 5.31 66.63
CA MET A 49 -46.44 4.00 66.43
C MET A 49 -47.46 2.92 66.82
N THR A 50 -47.72 1.98 65.91
CA THR A 50 -48.33 0.68 66.24
C THR A 50 -47.34 -0.39 65.81
N VAL A 51 -46.66 -0.97 66.80
CA VAL A 51 -45.74 -2.10 66.61
C VAL A 51 -46.57 -3.37 66.47
N LEU A 52 -46.54 -4.01 65.30
CA LEU A 52 -46.79 -5.44 65.20
C LEU A 52 -45.44 -6.16 65.21
N HIS A 53 -45.22 -7.00 66.23
CA HIS A 53 -44.08 -7.88 66.30
C HIS A 53 -44.13 -8.93 65.17
N ALA A 54 -43.11 -8.96 64.31
CA ALA A 54 -42.86 -10.06 63.38
C ALA A 54 -41.90 -11.09 64.01
N PRO A 55 -42.10 -12.40 63.78
CA PRO A 55 -41.41 -13.45 64.51
C PRO A 55 -39.96 -13.64 64.04
N VAL A 56 -39.13 -14.16 64.95
CA VAL A 56 -37.67 -14.33 64.89
C VAL A 56 -37.17 -15.25 63.74
N GLY A 57 -38.06 -15.83 62.92
CA GLY A 57 -37.69 -16.79 61.86
C GLY A 57 -37.22 -16.20 60.52
N VAL A 58 -37.54 -14.95 60.19
CA VAL A 58 -37.29 -14.41 58.83
C VAL A 58 -35.87 -13.84 58.66
N ARG A 59 -35.27 -13.30 59.73
CA ARG A 59 -33.89 -12.76 59.66
C ARG A 59 -32.84 -13.84 59.41
N SER A 60 -33.02 -15.04 59.98
CA SER A 60 -32.04 -16.14 59.86
C SER A 60 -31.99 -16.73 58.44
N ILE A 61 -33.14 -16.78 57.75
CA ILE A 61 -33.23 -17.32 56.38
C ILE A 61 -32.61 -16.34 55.38
N VAL A 62 -32.88 -15.04 55.53
CA VAL A 62 -32.32 -14.00 54.66
C VAL A 62 -30.80 -13.91 54.82
N THR A 63 -30.26 -13.97 56.04
CA THR A 63 -28.80 -13.97 56.25
C THR A 63 -28.13 -15.22 55.67
N SER A 64 -28.80 -16.39 55.74
CA SER A 64 -28.28 -17.63 55.18
C SER A 64 -28.26 -17.62 53.64
N LEU A 65 -29.26 -17.02 53.01
CA LEU A 65 -29.32 -16.88 51.55
C LEU A 65 -28.26 -15.90 51.03
N VAL A 66 -28.07 -14.77 51.71
CA VAL A 66 -27.01 -13.79 51.35
C VAL A 66 -25.63 -14.42 51.47
N ALA A 67 -25.36 -15.17 52.53
CA ALA A 67 -24.08 -15.87 52.70
C ALA A 67 -23.85 -16.91 51.58
N PHE A 68 -24.90 -17.63 51.17
CA PHE A 68 -24.83 -18.59 50.06
C PHE A 68 -24.52 -17.91 48.72
N PHE A 69 -25.16 -16.77 48.42
CA PHE A 69 -24.89 -16.03 47.19
C PHE A 69 -23.47 -15.46 47.13
N ILE A 70 -22.94 -14.98 48.26
CA ILE A 70 -21.55 -14.51 48.34
C ILE A 70 -20.60 -15.68 48.06
N LEU A 71 -20.79 -16.83 48.73
CA LEU A 71 -19.98 -18.02 48.52
C LEU A 71 -20.01 -18.51 47.07
N ALA A 72 -21.20 -18.61 46.47
CA ALA A 72 -21.38 -19.00 45.08
C ALA A 72 -20.68 -18.03 44.11
N SER A 73 -20.82 -16.72 44.34
CA SER A 73 -20.17 -15.69 43.51
C SER A 73 -18.65 -15.74 43.62
N SER A 74 -18.10 -15.96 44.82
CA SER A 74 -16.65 -16.12 45.01
C SER A 74 -16.12 -17.41 44.37
N ILE A 75 -16.88 -18.51 44.36
CA ILE A 75 -16.49 -19.75 43.68
C ILE A 75 -16.48 -19.54 42.16
N VAL A 76 -17.50 -18.90 41.60
CA VAL A 76 -17.55 -18.57 40.16
C VAL A 76 -16.38 -17.66 39.78
N PHE A 77 -16.08 -16.63 40.57
CA PHE A 77 -14.95 -15.74 40.31
C PHE A 77 -13.58 -16.43 40.39
N LEU A 78 -13.42 -17.41 41.29
CA LEU A 78 -12.21 -18.21 41.39
C LEU A 78 -12.06 -19.20 40.21
N LEU A 79 -13.17 -19.78 39.74
CA LEU A 79 -13.19 -20.64 38.55
C LEU A 79 -12.86 -19.83 37.28
N ASP A 80 -13.41 -18.62 37.14
CA ASP A 80 -13.17 -17.73 36.01
C ASP A 80 -11.70 -17.29 35.94
N ARG A 81 -11.10 -16.86 37.06
CA ARG A 81 -9.66 -16.55 37.13
C ARG A 81 -8.78 -17.78 36.87
N GLY A 82 -9.19 -18.96 37.32
CA GLY A 82 -8.49 -20.21 37.03
C GLY A 82 -8.48 -20.53 35.54
N GLN A 83 -9.58 -20.22 34.85
CA GLN A 83 -9.74 -20.42 33.41
C GLN A 83 -8.94 -19.39 32.60
N GLU A 84 -8.96 -18.11 32.99
CA GLU A 84 -8.11 -17.07 32.38
C GLU A 84 -6.62 -17.39 32.52
N ALA A 85 -6.17 -17.82 33.71
CA ALA A 85 -4.78 -18.18 33.95
C ALA A 85 -4.35 -19.41 33.14
N GLN A 86 -5.22 -20.41 32.99
CA GLN A 86 -4.96 -21.57 32.13
C GLN A 86 -4.93 -21.20 30.65
N VAL A 87 -5.81 -20.30 30.19
CA VAL A 87 -5.80 -19.80 28.81
C VAL A 87 -4.52 -19.00 28.56
N GLN A 88 -4.09 -18.15 29.47
CA GLN A 88 -2.89 -17.35 29.32
C GLN A 88 -1.61 -18.21 29.33
N MET A 89 -1.54 -19.23 30.19
CA MET A 89 -0.46 -20.22 30.17
C MET A 89 -0.48 -21.10 28.91
N ALA A 90 -1.66 -21.45 28.39
CA ALA A 90 -1.78 -22.21 27.15
C ALA A 90 -1.33 -21.37 25.94
N VAL A 91 -1.65 -20.07 25.93
CA VAL A 91 -1.20 -19.09 24.92
C VAL A 91 0.32 -18.88 24.99
N GLU A 92 0.90 -18.69 26.18
CA GLU A 92 2.37 -18.60 26.33
C GLU A 92 3.07 -19.89 25.89
N ARG A 93 2.50 -21.06 26.19
CA ARG A 93 3.06 -22.35 25.77
C ARG A 93 2.94 -22.60 24.27
N THR A 94 1.88 -22.08 23.62
CA THR A 94 1.78 -22.13 22.15
C THR A 94 2.74 -21.16 21.47
N GLU A 95 3.09 -20.03 22.11
CA GLU A 95 4.11 -19.10 21.59
C GLU A 95 5.54 -19.64 21.75
N GLU A 96 5.84 -20.44 22.78
CA GLU A 96 7.18 -21.02 22.99
C GLU A 96 7.44 -22.33 22.20
N GLU A 97 6.43 -23.17 21.95
CA GLU A 97 6.63 -24.46 21.26
C GLU A 97 6.71 -24.37 19.71
N ASP A 98 6.30 -23.24 19.09
CA ASP A 98 6.29 -23.08 17.61
C ASP A 98 7.59 -22.46 17.03
N ALA A 99 8.54 -22.09 17.89
CA ALA A 99 9.73 -21.33 17.48
C ALA A 99 10.90 -22.18 16.91
N SER A 100 10.76 -23.50 16.79
CA SER A 100 11.91 -24.38 16.51
C SER A 100 11.97 -25.06 15.14
N ASN A 101 11.02 -24.81 14.22
CA ASN A 101 11.19 -25.28 12.83
C ASN A 101 10.40 -24.54 11.73
N GLU A 102 9.84 -23.36 11.99
CA GLU A 102 9.23 -22.55 10.91
C GLU A 102 10.31 -21.83 10.07
N GLU A 103 10.27 -22.02 8.76
CA GLU A 103 11.05 -21.23 7.81
C GLU A 103 10.79 -19.73 8.06
N CYS A 104 11.84 -18.95 8.35
CA CYS A 104 11.65 -17.57 8.81
C CYS A 104 10.82 -16.73 7.84
N ASN A 105 9.69 -16.23 8.33
CA ASN A 105 8.80 -15.36 7.58
C ASN A 105 9.30 -13.91 7.63
N TRP A 106 10.05 -13.51 6.60
CA TRP A 106 10.58 -12.15 6.48
C TRP A 106 9.51 -11.04 6.49
N SER A 107 8.26 -11.35 6.17
CA SER A 107 7.20 -10.32 6.11
C SER A 107 6.56 -9.98 7.45
N ARG A 108 6.84 -10.74 8.52
CA ARG A 108 6.34 -10.47 9.88
C ARG A 108 7.49 -9.99 10.75
N GLY A 109 7.36 -8.82 11.37
CA GLY A 109 8.47 -8.16 12.02
C GLY A 109 8.12 -6.77 12.54
N ARG A 110 9.15 -5.97 12.77
CA ARG A 110 9.02 -4.57 13.22
C ARG A 110 10.07 -3.69 12.59
N TRP A 111 9.76 -2.40 12.49
CA TRP A 111 10.74 -1.38 12.15
C TRP A 111 11.65 -1.10 13.34
N VAL A 112 12.95 -1.04 13.08
CA VAL A 112 13.99 -0.74 14.06
C VAL A 112 14.80 0.42 13.54
N TYR A 113 14.97 1.44 14.38
CA TYR A 113 15.82 2.58 14.05
C TYR A 113 17.30 2.14 14.08
N ASN A 114 18.05 2.49 13.04
CA ASN A 114 19.46 2.19 12.88
C ASN A 114 20.15 3.27 12.04
N ASN A 115 20.69 4.29 12.69
CA ASN A 115 21.47 5.35 12.06
C ASN A 115 22.93 4.98 11.77
N VAL A 116 23.39 3.79 12.17
CA VAL A 116 24.78 3.34 11.97
C VAL A 116 24.97 2.76 10.57
N SER A 117 24.00 1.98 10.09
CA SER A 117 24.10 1.27 8.81
C SER A 117 23.10 1.73 7.76
N ARG A 118 22.35 2.81 8.02
CA ARG A 118 21.37 3.39 7.10
C ARG A 118 21.58 4.90 6.94
N PRO A 119 21.22 5.49 5.79
CA PRO A 119 20.76 4.81 4.57
C PRO A 119 21.86 4.00 3.88
N LEU A 120 21.48 3.11 2.95
CA LEU A 120 22.44 2.26 2.22
C LEU A 120 23.26 3.03 1.17
N TYR A 121 22.77 4.20 0.76
CA TYR A 121 23.41 5.12 -0.17
C TYR A 121 22.97 6.54 0.16
N ASN A 122 23.67 7.55 -0.38
CA ASN A 122 23.28 8.95 -0.24
C ASN A 122 22.37 9.35 -1.43
N GLY A 123 21.14 9.76 -1.13
CA GLY A 123 20.15 10.18 -2.14
C GLY A 123 20.60 11.37 -2.98
N LEU A 124 21.40 12.28 -2.42
CA LEU A 124 21.95 13.42 -3.16
C LEU A 124 23.04 13.01 -4.17
N LYS A 125 23.67 11.84 -3.99
CA LYS A 125 24.74 11.36 -4.87
C LYS A 125 24.25 10.48 -6.01
N CYS A 126 23.10 9.81 -5.87
CA CYS A 126 22.59 8.93 -6.92
C CYS A 126 21.96 9.74 -8.08
N ALA A 127 22.63 9.77 -9.23
CA ALA A 127 22.16 10.51 -10.41
C ALA A 127 20.91 9.90 -11.09
N PHE A 128 20.49 8.71 -10.66
CA PHE A 128 19.39 7.96 -11.26
C PHE A 128 18.04 8.26 -10.62
N ILE A 129 17.99 8.84 -9.42
CA ILE A 129 16.76 9.14 -8.70
C ILE A 129 15.92 10.15 -9.50
N PHE A 130 14.64 9.80 -9.70
CA PHE A 130 13.69 10.71 -10.34
C PHE A 130 13.32 11.86 -9.39
N PRO A 131 13.14 13.09 -9.93
CA PRO A 131 12.78 14.26 -9.13
C PRO A 131 11.52 14.13 -8.26
N GLU A 132 10.63 13.20 -8.59
CA GLU A 132 9.39 12.88 -7.88
C GLU A 132 9.62 12.23 -6.51
N VAL A 133 10.76 11.58 -6.33
CA VAL A 133 11.10 10.77 -5.13
C VAL A 133 12.43 11.18 -4.49
N ALA A 134 13.11 12.20 -5.03
CA ALA A 134 14.39 12.73 -4.56
C ALA A 134 14.23 13.74 -3.41
N CYS A 135 13.62 13.34 -2.29
CA CYS A 135 13.19 14.24 -1.22
C CYS A 135 14.29 15.14 -0.65
N ASP A 136 15.51 14.61 -0.52
CA ASP A 136 16.68 15.36 -0.04
C ASP A 136 17.02 16.53 -0.96
N LYS A 137 16.91 16.32 -2.28
CA LYS A 137 17.15 17.34 -3.30
C LYS A 137 16.06 18.42 -3.30
N TYR A 138 14.86 18.08 -2.81
CA TYR A 138 13.70 18.97 -2.79
C TYR A 138 13.39 19.50 -1.38
N GLY A 139 14.41 19.55 -0.51
CA GLY A 139 14.39 20.36 0.71
C GLY A 139 13.76 19.68 1.93
N ARG A 140 13.53 18.37 1.89
CA ARG A 140 13.12 17.62 3.08
C ARG A 140 14.24 17.66 4.11
N LYS A 141 13.94 18.11 5.34
CA LYS A 141 14.94 18.29 6.41
C LYS A 141 14.90 17.20 7.47
N ASP A 142 13.74 16.60 7.69
CA ASP A 142 13.61 15.43 8.56
C ASP A 142 14.19 14.22 7.83
N VAL A 143 15.36 13.73 8.26
CA VAL A 143 16.05 12.59 7.62
C VAL A 143 15.82 11.27 8.36
N MET A 144 15.11 11.30 9.50
CA MET A 144 14.89 10.14 10.36
C MET A 144 14.23 8.96 9.62
N TYR A 145 13.36 9.24 8.65
CA TYR A 145 12.67 8.23 7.84
C TYR A 145 13.66 7.32 7.08
N GLN A 146 14.87 7.80 6.78
CA GLN A 146 15.90 7.05 6.05
C GLN A 146 16.61 6.00 6.92
N HIS A 147 16.55 6.15 8.24
CA HIS A 147 17.33 5.35 9.19
C HIS A 147 16.57 4.14 9.74
N TRP A 148 15.41 3.81 9.20
CA TRP A 148 14.64 2.64 9.61
C TRP A 148 15.03 1.40 8.82
N ARG A 149 15.25 0.28 9.52
CA ARG A 149 15.42 -1.06 8.94
C ARG A 149 14.28 -1.96 9.38
N TRP A 150 13.95 -2.96 8.56
CA TRP A 150 13.00 -3.99 8.94
C TRP A 150 13.71 -5.14 9.65
N GLN A 151 13.15 -5.60 10.77
CA GLN A 151 13.62 -6.76 11.53
C GLN A 151 12.50 -7.80 11.56
N PRO A 152 12.63 -8.92 10.82
CA PRO A 152 11.73 -10.05 10.94
C PRO A 152 11.70 -10.61 12.36
N HIS A 153 10.59 -11.25 12.73
CA HIS A 153 10.53 -12.05 13.95
C HIS A 153 11.29 -13.36 13.74
N GLY A 154 12.09 -13.78 14.73
CA GLY A 154 12.78 -15.06 14.72
C GLY A 154 14.03 -15.16 13.82
N CYS A 155 14.33 -14.15 12.99
CA CYS A 155 15.57 -14.12 12.21
C CYS A 155 15.98 -12.71 11.75
N ASP A 156 17.14 -12.63 11.08
CA ASP A 156 17.63 -11.42 10.42
C ASP A 156 17.41 -11.45 8.91
N LEU A 157 17.10 -10.27 8.34
CA LEU A 157 17.20 -10.09 6.89
C LEU A 157 18.68 -10.10 6.48
N PRO A 158 19.04 -10.76 5.36
CA PRO A 158 20.38 -10.67 4.82
C PRO A 158 20.78 -9.23 4.54
N ARG A 159 21.94 -8.80 5.07
CA ARG A 159 22.49 -7.49 4.79
C ARG A 159 22.77 -7.35 3.29
N PHE A 160 22.27 -6.28 2.69
CA PHE A 160 22.51 -5.99 1.28
C PHE A 160 24.00 -5.84 0.96
N ASP A 161 24.42 -6.50 -0.11
CA ASP A 161 25.77 -6.46 -0.65
C ASP A 161 25.66 -6.31 -2.17
N ALA A 162 26.00 -5.12 -2.67
CA ALA A 162 25.87 -4.77 -4.08
C ALA A 162 26.75 -5.65 -4.97
N ILE A 163 27.95 -6.02 -4.51
CA ILE A 163 28.89 -6.84 -5.28
C ILE A 163 28.34 -8.25 -5.42
N LYS A 164 27.81 -8.84 -4.34
CA LYS A 164 27.17 -10.17 -4.41
C LYS A 164 25.94 -10.17 -5.32
N LEU A 165 25.13 -9.12 -5.28
CA LEU A 165 24.00 -8.99 -6.19
C LEU A 165 24.47 -8.90 -7.64
N LEU A 166 25.44 -8.03 -7.93
CA LEU A 166 26.00 -7.85 -9.28
C LEU A 166 26.63 -9.13 -9.81
N GLU A 167 27.33 -9.91 -8.99
CA GLU A 167 27.83 -11.24 -9.35
C GLU A 167 26.68 -12.22 -9.64
N LYS A 168 25.61 -12.21 -8.85
CA LYS A 168 24.42 -13.03 -9.11
C LYS A 168 23.74 -12.67 -10.44
N LEU A 169 23.84 -11.39 -10.82
CA LEU A 169 23.31 -10.81 -12.05
C LEU A 169 24.31 -10.81 -13.23
N ARG A 170 25.51 -11.35 -13.05
CA ARG A 170 26.52 -11.37 -14.11
C ARG A 170 25.99 -12.08 -15.35
N ASN A 171 26.08 -11.43 -16.51
CA ASN A 171 25.52 -11.88 -17.79
C ASN A 171 23.99 -12.11 -17.78
N LYS A 172 23.26 -11.45 -16.87
CA LYS A 172 21.81 -11.60 -16.72
C LYS A 172 21.08 -10.28 -16.82
N ARG A 173 19.79 -10.40 -17.12
CA ARG A 173 18.83 -9.33 -17.21
C ARG A 173 17.76 -9.48 -16.13
N LEU A 174 17.69 -8.49 -15.25
CA LEU A 174 16.60 -8.31 -14.29
C LEU A 174 15.68 -7.20 -14.81
N VAL A 175 14.37 -7.43 -14.83
CA VAL A 175 13.39 -6.43 -15.27
C VAL A 175 12.25 -6.27 -14.26
N PHE A 176 11.99 -5.03 -13.86
CA PHE A 176 10.78 -4.63 -13.14
C PHE A 176 9.69 -4.28 -14.16
N VAL A 177 8.49 -4.81 -13.98
CA VAL A 177 7.37 -4.62 -14.91
C VAL A 177 6.13 -4.20 -14.13
N GLY A 178 5.69 -2.95 -14.32
CA GLY A 178 4.55 -2.48 -13.55
C GLY A 178 4.30 -0.98 -13.60
N ASP A 179 3.73 -0.48 -12.52
CA ASP A 179 3.32 0.91 -12.33
C ASP A 179 4.44 1.82 -11.78
N SER A 180 4.08 3.05 -11.41
CA SER A 180 5.03 4.05 -10.90
C SER A 180 5.65 3.68 -9.55
N VAL A 181 5.01 2.83 -8.74
CA VAL A 181 5.59 2.35 -7.48
C VAL A 181 6.63 1.26 -7.76
N ASN A 182 6.41 0.45 -8.79
CA ASN A 182 7.44 -0.49 -9.22
C ASN A 182 8.65 0.22 -9.83
N ARG A 183 8.44 1.35 -10.52
CA ARG A 183 9.53 2.27 -10.93
C ARG A 183 10.28 2.83 -9.71
N ASN A 184 9.57 3.12 -8.62
CA ASN A 184 10.14 3.57 -7.36
C ASN A 184 11.06 2.50 -6.73
N GLN A 185 10.66 1.24 -6.78
CA GLN A 185 11.48 0.11 -6.34
C GLN A 185 12.69 -0.12 -7.25
N TRP A 186 12.50 -0.07 -8.57
CA TRP A 186 13.58 -0.18 -9.55
C TRP A 186 14.67 0.86 -9.32
N VAL A 187 14.31 2.14 -9.21
CA VAL A 187 15.30 3.21 -9.07
C VAL A 187 16.00 3.17 -7.70
N SER A 188 15.33 2.67 -6.66
CA SER A 188 15.97 2.33 -5.38
C SER A 188 17.07 1.25 -5.58
N LEU A 189 16.77 0.14 -6.26
CA LEU A 189 17.75 -0.92 -6.50
C LEU A 189 18.94 -0.40 -7.31
N VAL A 190 18.65 0.39 -8.35
CA VAL A 190 19.68 1.03 -9.17
C VAL A 190 20.60 1.89 -8.31
N CYS A 191 20.08 2.71 -7.40
CA CYS A 191 20.94 3.52 -6.52
C CYS A 191 21.74 2.69 -5.50
N MET A 192 21.14 1.63 -4.97
CA MET A 192 21.83 0.71 -4.04
C MET A 192 23.03 0.03 -4.72
N VAL A 193 22.91 -0.31 -6.01
CA VAL A 193 23.97 -0.92 -6.82
C VAL A 193 24.96 0.11 -7.34
N GLU A 194 24.46 1.25 -7.84
CA GLU A 194 25.26 2.31 -8.44
C GLU A 194 26.25 2.93 -7.43
N ALA A 195 25.88 2.99 -6.17
CA ALA A 195 26.75 3.44 -5.09
C ALA A 195 28.04 2.60 -4.95
N SER A 196 28.06 1.35 -5.42
CA SER A 196 29.27 0.51 -5.44
C SER A 196 30.04 0.57 -6.76
N ILE A 197 29.60 1.35 -7.75
CA ILE A 197 30.26 1.55 -9.04
C ILE A 197 30.72 3.01 -9.14
N PRO A 198 31.92 3.36 -8.62
CA PRO A 198 32.37 4.75 -8.53
C PRO A 198 32.77 5.34 -9.89
N ASP A 199 33.19 4.52 -10.86
CA ASP A 199 33.53 5.00 -12.21
C ASP A 199 32.26 5.13 -13.06
N ASP A 200 31.86 6.36 -13.36
CA ASP A 200 30.70 6.68 -14.20
C ASP A 200 30.78 6.09 -15.62
N ARG A 201 31.97 5.73 -16.11
CA ARG A 201 32.15 5.08 -17.41
C ARG A 201 31.72 3.61 -17.41
N LEU A 202 31.58 2.99 -16.23
CA LEU A 202 31.20 1.59 -16.06
C LEU A 202 29.70 1.37 -15.85
N LYS A 203 28.90 2.46 -15.88
CA LYS A 203 27.46 2.42 -15.69
C LYS A 203 26.74 3.28 -16.72
N ILE A 204 25.62 2.79 -17.25
CA ILE A 204 24.87 3.48 -18.31
C ILE A 204 23.37 3.45 -18.01
N ARG A 205 22.68 4.59 -18.25
CA ARG A 205 21.22 4.66 -18.36
C ARG A 205 20.80 4.75 -19.82
N ILE A 206 19.88 3.90 -20.26
CA ILE A 206 19.32 3.92 -21.61
C ILE A 206 17.80 4.06 -21.52
N PHE A 207 17.23 4.96 -22.31
CA PHE A 207 15.79 5.12 -22.48
C PHE A 207 15.37 4.59 -23.86
N ASN A 208 14.39 3.70 -23.88
CA ASN A 208 13.82 3.15 -25.11
C ASN A 208 12.30 3.02 -24.97
N GLY A 209 11.58 4.10 -25.28
CA GLY A 209 10.11 4.15 -25.14
C GLY A 209 9.69 3.89 -23.69
N SER A 210 8.95 2.79 -23.48
CA SER A 210 8.48 2.35 -22.16
C SER A 210 9.52 1.60 -21.32
N LEU A 211 10.71 1.29 -21.90
CA LEU A 211 11.80 0.60 -21.23
C LEU A 211 12.89 1.59 -20.79
N ILE A 212 13.33 1.46 -19.55
CA ILE A 212 14.48 2.19 -18.99
C ILE A 212 15.47 1.16 -18.45
N SER A 213 16.70 1.17 -18.95
CA SER A 213 17.73 0.20 -18.60
C SER A 213 18.87 0.86 -17.82
N PHE A 214 19.24 0.27 -16.69
CA PHE A 214 20.54 0.48 -16.05
C PHE A 214 21.48 -0.67 -16.45
N LYS A 215 22.69 -0.35 -16.92
CA LYS A 215 23.71 -1.35 -17.27
C LYS A 215 24.93 -1.19 -16.37
N ALA A 216 25.36 -2.27 -15.73
CA ALA A 216 26.65 -2.37 -15.05
C ALA A 216 27.62 -3.13 -15.96
N LEU A 217 28.52 -2.40 -16.61
CA LEU A 217 29.29 -2.91 -17.76
C LEU A 217 30.26 -4.03 -17.36
N GLU A 218 30.95 -3.90 -16.23
CA GLU A 218 31.90 -4.89 -15.73
C GLU A 218 31.28 -6.27 -15.44
N TYR A 219 29.98 -6.26 -15.14
CA TYR A 219 29.20 -7.46 -14.86
C TYR A 219 28.44 -7.98 -16.08
N ASN A 220 28.40 -7.20 -17.17
CA ASN A 220 27.51 -7.43 -18.29
C ASN A 220 26.06 -7.70 -17.81
N ALA A 221 25.62 -6.91 -16.83
CA ALA A 221 24.34 -7.07 -16.14
C ALA A 221 23.41 -5.89 -16.45
N THR A 222 22.11 -6.15 -16.59
CA THR A 222 21.10 -5.10 -16.74
C THR A 222 20.02 -5.17 -15.68
N ILE A 223 19.61 -4.00 -15.19
CA ILE A 223 18.50 -3.79 -14.25
C ILE A 223 17.53 -2.83 -14.92
N ASP A 224 16.45 -3.38 -15.46
CA ASP A 224 15.52 -2.68 -16.32
C ASP A 224 14.21 -2.35 -15.60
N PHE A 225 13.52 -1.31 -16.06
CA PHE A 225 12.13 -1.02 -15.73
C PHE A 225 11.32 -0.89 -17.01
N TYR A 226 10.19 -1.59 -17.08
CA TYR A 226 9.24 -1.51 -18.17
C TYR A 226 7.89 -1.01 -17.66
N TRP A 227 7.41 0.09 -18.24
CA TRP A 227 6.11 0.68 -17.92
C TRP A 227 4.97 -0.18 -18.49
N SER A 228 4.27 -0.88 -17.61
CA SER A 228 3.05 -1.63 -17.90
C SER A 228 2.17 -1.65 -16.64
N PRO A 229 1.54 -0.52 -16.33
CA PRO A 229 0.92 -0.28 -15.03
C PRO A 229 -0.28 -1.18 -14.73
N LEU A 230 -0.96 -1.66 -15.78
CA LEU A 230 -2.08 -2.61 -15.69
C LEU A 230 -1.71 -4.01 -16.22
N LEU A 231 -0.42 -4.27 -16.48
CA LEU A 231 0.18 -5.51 -16.99
C LEU A 231 -0.23 -5.93 -18.42
N VAL A 232 -1.52 -5.86 -18.72
CA VAL A 232 -2.08 -6.04 -20.07
C VAL A 232 -2.09 -4.72 -20.84
N GLU A 233 -2.29 -4.80 -22.16
CA GLU A 233 -2.34 -3.61 -23.01
C GLU A 233 -3.46 -2.67 -22.58
N SER A 234 -3.16 -1.36 -22.55
CA SER A 234 -4.09 -0.35 -22.05
C SER A 234 -3.94 1.00 -22.76
N ASN A 235 -4.95 1.86 -22.59
CA ASN A 235 -4.87 3.26 -23.02
C ASN A 235 -3.90 4.11 -22.17
N SER A 236 -3.18 3.50 -21.22
CA SER A 236 -2.30 4.16 -20.26
C SER A 236 -0.85 3.66 -20.32
N ASP A 237 -0.48 2.98 -21.42
CA ASP A 237 0.84 2.37 -21.62
C ASP A 237 1.95 3.36 -22.04
N ASN A 238 1.60 4.64 -22.25
CA ASN A 238 2.58 5.68 -22.52
C ASN A 238 3.12 6.26 -21.18
N PRO A 239 4.41 6.10 -20.85
CA PRO A 239 4.96 6.51 -19.56
C PRO A 239 4.90 8.03 -19.31
N ILE A 240 4.65 8.83 -20.34
CA ILE A 240 4.54 10.30 -20.27
C ILE A 240 3.06 10.73 -20.32
N ILE A 241 2.29 10.19 -21.26
CA ILE A 241 0.89 10.55 -21.52
C ILE A 241 -0.04 9.40 -21.11
N HIS A 242 -0.19 9.19 -19.81
CA HIS A 242 -1.04 8.12 -19.23
C HIS A 242 -2.12 8.64 -18.28
N ARG A 243 -2.21 9.96 -18.08
CA ARG A 243 -3.24 10.57 -17.23
C ARG A 243 -4.50 10.75 -18.06
N VAL A 244 -5.39 9.77 -17.97
CA VAL A 244 -6.67 9.71 -18.67
C VAL A 244 -7.84 9.75 -17.69
N GLU A 245 -9.00 10.20 -18.16
CA GLU A 245 -10.22 10.27 -17.35
C GLU A 245 -10.71 8.88 -16.92
N TYR A 246 -10.72 7.94 -17.86
CA TYR A 246 -11.06 6.53 -17.63
C TYR A 246 -9.99 5.61 -18.22
N ARG A 247 -9.73 4.50 -17.52
CA ARG A 247 -8.77 3.48 -17.94
C ARG A 247 -9.50 2.39 -18.71
N ILE A 248 -8.88 1.94 -19.80
CA ILE A 248 -9.34 0.80 -20.59
C ILE A 248 -8.21 -0.22 -20.67
N ILE A 249 -8.47 -1.45 -20.24
CA ILE A 249 -7.60 -2.60 -20.50
C ILE A 249 -8.13 -3.40 -21.69
N ARG A 250 -7.23 -4.06 -22.43
CA ARG A 250 -7.57 -5.07 -23.43
C ARG A 250 -7.44 -6.45 -22.80
N ALA A 251 -8.57 -7.14 -22.60
CA ALA A 251 -8.63 -8.36 -21.80
C ALA A 251 -7.73 -9.48 -22.31
N ASP A 252 -7.56 -9.56 -23.63
CA ASP A 252 -6.92 -10.67 -24.35
C ASP A 252 -5.58 -10.31 -24.96
N ARG A 253 -5.00 -9.13 -24.64
CA ARG A 253 -3.76 -8.62 -25.22
C ARG A 253 -2.70 -8.33 -24.16
N ILE A 254 -1.57 -9.03 -24.26
CA ILE A 254 -0.38 -8.82 -23.42
C ILE A 254 0.93 -8.95 -24.22
N GLU A 255 0.85 -9.47 -25.45
CA GLU A 255 1.96 -9.94 -26.25
C GLU A 255 2.93 -8.80 -26.61
N LYS A 256 2.41 -7.59 -26.85
CA LYS A 256 3.22 -6.38 -27.04
C LYS A 256 4.11 -6.11 -25.85
N HIS A 257 3.58 -6.17 -24.63
CA HIS A 257 4.37 -6.00 -23.41
C HIS A 257 5.34 -7.15 -23.21
N ALA A 258 4.82 -8.38 -23.31
CA ALA A 258 5.60 -9.58 -23.07
C ALA A 258 6.80 -9.74 -23.99
N SER A 259 6.70 -9.26 -25.24
CA SER A 259 7.82 -9.24 -26.18
C SER A 259 9.07 -8.52 -25.64
N VAL A 260 8.92 -7.61 -24.68
CA VAL A 260 10.03 -6.83 -24.11
C VAL A 260 10.72 -7.54 -22.95
N TRP A 261 9.99 -8.35 -22.17
CA TRP A 261 10.50 -8.95 -20.93
C TRP A 261 10.54 -10.49 -20.94
N ARG A 262 10.03 -11.15 -21.97
CA ARG A 262 9.95 -12.63 -22.08
C ARG A 262 11.29 -13.36 -21.96
N ASP A 263 12.39 -12.70 -22.30
CA ASP A 263 13.73 -13.25 -22.34
C ASP A 263 14.54 -12.97 -21.05
N ALA A 264 13.99 -12.22 -20.10
CA ALA A 264 14.68 -11.87 -18.86
C ALA A 264 14.93 -13.09 -17.96
N ASP A 265 16.05 -13.06 -17.23
CA ASP A 265 16.41 -14.09 -16.25
C ASP A 265 15.65 -13.91 -14.94
N ILE A 266 15.31 -12.66 -14.59
CA ILE A 266 14.55 -12.31 -13.40
C ILE A 266 13.50 -11.27 -13.78
N ILE A 267 12.24 -11.54 -13.44
CA ILE A 267 11.14 -10.59 -13.65
C ILE A 267 10.52 -10.25 -12.29
N VAL A 268 10.36 -8.96 -12.01
CA VAL A 268 9.68 -8.46 -10.80
C VAL A 268 8.44 -7.68 -11.24
N PHE A 269 7.29 -8.34 -11.22
CA PHE A 269 6.01 -7.69 -11.54
C PHE A 269 5.47 -6.87 -10.36
N ASN A 270 4.68 -5.86 -10.66
CA ASN A 270 3.80 -5.21 -9.70
C ASN A 270 2.64 -4.54 -10.43
N SER A 271 1.46 -4.59 -9.84
CA SER A 271 0.32 -3.81 -10.32
C SER A 271 -0.71 -3.69 -9.21
N TYR A 272 -0.89 -2.49 -8.67
CA TYR A 272 -1.82 -2.28 -7.56
C TYR A 272 -2.44 -0.89 -7.59
N LEU A 273 -1.62 0.15 -7.72
CA LEU A 273 -2.04 1.53 -7.43
C LEU A 273 -3.24 1.98 -8.26
N TRP A 274 -3.31 1.55 -9.51
CA TRP A 274 -4.33 1.97 -10.47
C TRP A 274 -5.60 1.12 -10.44
N TRP A 275 -5.57 0.00 -9.74
CA TRP A 275 -6.74 -0.84 -9.47
C TRP A 275 -7.50 -0.39 -8.22
N ARG A 276 -6.90 0.48 -7.41
CA ARG A 276 -7.56 1.02 -6.22
C ARG A 276 -8.74 1.88 -6.62
N LYS A 277 -9.87 1.62 -5.98
CA LYS A 277 -11.07 2.43 -6.10
C LYS A 277 -10.88 3.74 -5.34
N GLN A 278 -10.67 4.84 -6.06
CA GLN A 278 -10.46 6.17 -5.48
C GLN A 278 -11.77 6.95 -5.27
N LYS A 279 -12.84 6.53 -5.96
CA LYS A 279 -14.19 7.08 -5.89
C LYS A 279 -15.20 5.95 -5.99
N ASP A 280 -16.36 6.10 -5.37
CA ASP A 280 -17.40 5.05 -5.33
C ASP A 280 -17.94 4.69 -6.72
N ASP A 281 -17.96 5.65 -7.63
CA ASP A 281 -18.41 5.51 -9.01
C ASP A 281 -17.32 5.06 -9.99
N MET A 282 -16.06 4.92 -9.53
CA MET A 282 -14.95 4.50 -10.39
C MET A 282 -15.12 3.04 -10.81
N ARG A 283 -15.18 2.81 -12.12
CA ARG A 283 -15.29 1.48 -12.75
C ARG A 283 -14.14 1.23 -13.73
N MET A 284 -13.78 -0.03 -13.92
CA MET A 284 -12.81 -0.43 -14.95
C MET A 284 -13.55 -0.66 -16.26
N LYS A 285 -13.00 -0.13 -17.36
CA LYS A 285 -13.48 -0.44 -18.70
C LYS A 285 -12.61 -1.56 -19.30
N VAL A 286 -13.25 -2.57 -19.85
CA VAL A 286 -12.56 -3.74 -20.41
C VAL A 286 -12.99 -3.91 -21.85
N MET A 287 -12.00 -3.92 -22.75
CA MET A 287 -12.19 -4.14 -24.16
C MET A 287 -11.90 -5.60 -24.50
N TYR A 288 -12.83 -6.22 -25.24
CA TYR A 288 -12.67 -7.51 -25.89
C TYR A 288 -12.66 -7.30 -27.41
N GLY A 289 -11.92 -8.12 -28.14
CA GLY A 289 -11.82 -8.02 -29.60
C GLY A 289 -10.98 -6.83 -30.09
N SER A 290 -11.19 -6.44 -31.34
CA SER A 290 -10.50 -5.31 -31.99
C SER A 290 -11.47 -4.41 -32.74
N PHE A 291 -11.22 -3.10 -32.70
CA PHE A 291 -12.02 -2.16 -33.50
C PHE A 291 -11.77 -2.35 -34.99
N GLU A 292 -10.55 -2.73 -35.36
CA GLU A 292 -10.14 -3.03 -36.72
C GLU A 292 -10.90 -4.23 -37.30
N ASP A 293 -11.18 -5.23 -36.47
CA ASP A 293 -11.87 -6.47 -36.84
C ASP A 293 -13.40 -6.35 -36.73
N GLY A 294 -13.90 -5.24 -36.18
CA GLY A 294 -15.33 -4.94 -36.06
C GLY A 294 -16.07 -5.71 -34.96
N ASP A 295 -15.35 -6.45 -34.10
CA ASP A 295 -15.91 -7.26 -33.02
C ASP A 295 -15.68 -6.65 -31.62
N ALA A 296 -15.18 -5.41 -31.56
CA ALA A 296 -14.89 -4.72 -30.32
C ALA A 296 -16.12 -4.60 -29.40
N LYS A 297 -15.99 -5.14 -28.19
CA LYS A 297 -16.96 -4.96 -27.10
C LYS A 297 -16.29 -4.23 -25.94
N LEU A 298 -16.94 -3.22 -25.39
CA LEU A 298 -16.48 -2.48 -24.23
C LEU A 298 -17.45 -2.70 -23.07
N ASP A 299 -16.99 -3.39 -22.03
CA ASP A 299 -17.75 -3.61 -20.79
C ASP A 299 -17.23 -2.70 -19.68
N GLU A 300 -18.10 -2.37 -18.72
CA GLU A 300 -17.73 -1.69 -17.48
C GLU A 300 -17.99 -2.59 -16.28
N MET A 301 -17.03 -2.71 -15.37
CA MET A 301 -17.09 -3.63 -14.22
C MET A 301 -16.40 -3.06 -12.98
N GLU A 302 -16.47 -3.74 -11.84
CA GLU A 302 -15.72 -3.28 -10.65
C GLU A 302 -14.21 -3.37 -10.92
N MET A 303 -13.43 -2.53 -10.22
CA MET A 303 -11.99 -2.47 -10.42
C MET A 303 -11.29 -3.81 -10.12
N VAL A 304 -11.80 -4.57 -9.14
CA VAL A 304 -11.30 -5.90 -8.77
C VAL A 304 -11.53 -6.94 -9.88
N ASP A 305 -12.68 -6.89 -10.55
CA ASP A 305 -12.98 -7.81 -11.66
C ASP A 305 -12.04 -7.55 -12.84
N GLY A 306 -11.76 -6.28 -13.13
CA GLY A 306 -10.76 -5.90 -14.14
C GLY A 306 -9.35 -6.37 -13.78
N PHE A 307 -8.97 -6.29 -12.50
CA PHE A 307 -7.68 -6.79 -12.02
C PHE A 307 -7.57 -8.31 -12.18
N GLU A 308 -8.65 -9.04 -11.85
CA GLU A 308 -8.74 -10.49 -12.05
C GLU A 308 -8.51 -10.87 -13.51
N ILE A 309 -9.12 -10.16 -14.45
CA ILE A 309 -8.90 -10.37 -15.90
C ILE A 309 -7.43 -10.18 -16.28
N ALA A 310 -6.79 -9.09 -15.80
CA ALA A 310 -5.39 -8.81 -16.12
C ALA A 310 -4.43 -9.87 -15.55
N ILE A 311 -4.64 -10.29 -14.31
CA ILE A 311 -3.83 -11.34 -13.66
C ILE A 311 -4.06 -12.70 -14.32
N LYS A 312 -5.31 -13.03 -14.67
CA LYS A 312 -5.63 -14.24 -15.41
C LYS A 312 -4.85 -14.29 -16.72
N LYS A 313 -4.94 -13.24 -17.54
CA LYS A 313 -4.21 -13.17 -18.83
C LYS A 313 -2.69 -13.24 -18.64
N LEU A 314 -2.14 -12.59 -17.60
CA LEU A 314 -0.72 -12.70 -17.28
C LEU A 314 -0.31 -14.15 -16.97
N THR A 315 -1.07 -14.83 -16.10
CA THR A 315 -0.74 -16.20 -15.69
C THR A 315 -0.95 -17.22 -16.81
N GLU A 316 -1.97 -17.06 -17.65
CA GLU A 316 -2.12 -17.83 -18.90
C GLU A 316 -0.88 -17.68 -19.78
N TRP A 317 -0.48 -16.44 -20.07
CA TRP A 317 0.67 -16.15 -20.93
C TRP A 317 1.97 -16.72 -20.35
N LEU A 318 2.24 -16.51 -19.05
CA LEU A 318 3.43 -17.05 -18.39
C LEU A 318 3.47 -18.57 -18.48
N GLY A 319 2.34 -19.23 -18.24
CA GLY A 319 2.23 -20.68 -18.28
C GLY A 319 2.43 -21.30 -19.66
N GLU A 320 2.43 -20.51 -20.74
CA GLU A 320 2.61 -20.97 -22.11
C GLU A 320 3.96 -20.57 -22.70
N ASN A 321 4.55 -19.46 -22.22
CA ASN A 321 5.63 -18.78 -22.94
C ASN A 321 6.94 -18.65 -22.16
N ILE A 322 6.94 -18.85 -20.82
CA ILE A 322 8.15 -18.64 -20.01
C ILE A 322 8.99 -19.91 -19.91
N ASP A 323 10.32 -19.75 -19.96
CA ASP A 323 11.25 -20.83 -19.66
C ASP A 323 11.45 -20.94 -18.15
N LYS A 324 10.78 -21.91 -17.54
CA LYS A 324 10.84 -22.19 -16.10
C LYS A 324 12.24 -22.59 -15.59
N ASN A 325 13.13 -23.06 -16.45
CA ASN A 325 14.49 -23.44 -16.07
C ASN A 325 15.44 -22.24 -16.07
N LYS A 326 15.04 -21.15 -16.73
CA LYS A 326 15.83 -19.92 -16.85
C LYS A 326 15.29 -18.81 -15.94
N THR A 327 14.00 -18.53 -16.02
CA THR A 327 13.43 -17.29 -15.48
C THR A 327 12.89 -17.47 -14.07
N ARG A 328 13.36 -16.62 -13.15
CA ARG A 328 12.77 -16.48 -11.80
C ARG A 328 11.76 -15.34 -11.80
N ILE A 329 10.56 -15.58 -11.27
CA ILE A 329 9.47 -14.60 -11.29
C ILE A 329 9.14 -14.18 -9.86
N PHE A 330 9.04 -12.87 -9.67
CA PHE A 330 8.61 -12.22 -8.44
C PHE A 330 7.39 -11.35 -8.70
N PHE A 331 6.55 -11.18 -7.67
CA PHE A 331 5.49 -10.19 -7.66
C PHE A 331 5.60 -9.34 -6.40
N ALA A 332 5.84 -8.04 -6.55
CA ALA A 332 5.89 -7.14 -5.41
C ALA A 332 4.48 -6.88 -4.87
N GLY A 333 4.32 -7.05 -3.55
CA GLY A 333 3.07 -6.84 -2.84
C GLY A 333 2.48 -5.43 -3.02
N SER A 334 1.24 -5.26 -2.58
CA SER A 334 0.53 -3.99 -2.64
C SER A 334 1.29 -2.92 -1.84
N SER A 335 1.67 -1.82 -2.48
CA SER A 335 2.20 -0.66 -1.76
C SER A 335 1.06 0.19 -1.23
N PRO A 336 0.97 0.43 0.08
CA PRO A 336 -0.09 1.23 0.66
C PRO A 336 0.08 2.72 0.36
N THR A 337 -0.98 3.47 0.65
CA THR A 337 -0.98 4.94 0.59
C THR A 337 -1.44 5.51 1.92
N HIS A 338 -0.93 6.68 2.28
CA HIS A 338 -1.23 7.35 3.53
C HIS A 338 -2.02 8.65 3.29
N SER A 339 -3.17 8.52 2.62
CA SER A 339 -4.04 9.67 2.28
C SER A 339 -4.97 10.10 3.40
N TRP A 340 -5.22 9.26 4.40
CA TRP A 340 -6.19 9.49 5.48
C TRP A 340 -5.51 9.33 6.82
N ALA A 341 -5.18 10.44 7.47
CA ALA A 341 -4.47 10.43 8.74
C ALA A 341 -5.27 9.84 9.91
N SER A 342 -6.60 9.85 9.81
CA SER A 342 -7.49 9.21 10.77
C SER A 342 -7.20 7.72 10.93
N ASN A 343 -6.66 7.05 9.90
CA ASN A 343 -6.21 5.66 9.97
C ASN A 343 -5.14 5.41 11.05
N TRP A 344 -4.42 6.44 11.50
CA TRP A 344 -3.44 6.37 12.58
C TRP A 344 -3.66 7.44 13.67
N GLY A 345 -4.88 8.00 13.75
CA GLY A 345 -5.27 8.97 14.79
C GLY A 345 -4.90 10.43 14.52
N GLY A 346 -4.50 10.76 13.28
CA GLY A 346 -4.24 12.14 12.84
C GLY A 346 -5.45 12.81 12.19
N GLU A 347 -5.27 14.05 11.74
CA GLU A 347 -6.30 14.83 11.05
C GLU A 347 -6.24 14.64 9.53
N ASP A 348 -7.32 14.15 8.91
CA ASP A 348 -7.34 13.80 7.48
C ASP A 348 -6.97 14.93 6.53
N LYS A 349 -7.23 16.19 6.93
CA LYS A 349 -6.83 17.37 6.17
C LYS A 349 -5.31 17.42 5.93
N ASN A 350 -4.50 16.80 6.79
CA ASN A 350 -3.05 16.77 6.67
C ASN A 350 -2.55 15.63 5.77
N LYS A 351 -3.34 14.58 5.53
CA LYS A 351 -2.89 13.36 4.84
C LYS A 351 -1.58 12.83 5.48
N CYS A 352 -0.50 12.70 4.72
CA CYS A 352 0.84 12.34 5.20
C CYS A 352 1.77 13.56 5.46
N LEU A 353 1.24 14.79 5.43
CA LEU A 353 2.04 15.99 5.69
C LEU A 353 2.52 16.03 7.15
N ASN A 354 3.79 16.39 7.35
CA ASN A 354 4.46 16.48 8.66
C ASN A 354 4.57 15.16 9.44
N GLU A 355 4.26 14.02 8.82
CA GLU A 355 4.53 12.71 9.40
C GLU A 355 6.03 12.41 9.34
N THR A 356 6.69 12.33 10.49
CA THR A 356 8.16 12.16 10.60
C THR A 356 8.59 10.87 11.29
N GLU A 357 7.63 10.12 11.83
CA GLU A 357 7.83 8.84 12.50
C GLU A 357 6.88 7.77 11.95
N PRO A 358 7.29 6.49 11.96
CA PRO A 358 6.41 5.40 11.60
C PRO A 358 5.29 5.22 12.62
N ILE A 359 4.34 4.37 12.29
CA ILE A 359 3.32 3.89 13.22
C ILE A 359 3.97 2.85 14.13
N TYR A 360 3.77 2.96 15.45
CA TYR A 360 4.35 2.05 16.44
C TYR A 360 3.37 0.95 16.91
N LYS A 361 2.09 1.04 16.55
CA LYS A 361 1.05 0.09 16.95
C LYS A 361 1.36 -1.30 16.37
N LYS A 362 1.71 -2.27 17.22
CA LYS A 362 1.97 -3.67 16.79
C LYS A 362 0.77 -4.25 16.04
N GLY A 363 1.02 -4.93 14.92
CA GLY A 363 -0.01 -5.53 14.09
C GLY A 363 -0.89 -4.51 13.34
N TYR A 364 -0.34 -3.32 13.07
CA TYR A 364 -1.05 -2.30 12.31
C TYR A 364 -1.34 -2.77 10.89
N LYS A 365 -2.59 -2.57 10.46
CA LYS A 365 -3.05 -2.74 9.09
C LYS A 365 -3.93 -1.55 8.76
N ALA A 366 -3.62 -0.83 7.69
CA ALA A 366 -4.43 0.32 7.31
C ALA A 366 -5.78 -0.15 6.77
N ALA A 367 -6.87 0.49 7.21
CA ALA A 367 -8.22 0.16 6.75
C ALA A 367 -8.40 0.35 5.23
N THR A 368 -7.59 1.22 4.62
CA THR A 368 -7.63 1.54 3.19
C THR A 368 -6.75 0.65 2.32
N THR A 369 -6.01 -0.28 2.92
CA THR A 369 -5.17 -1.23 2.19
C THR A 369 -6.03 -2.42 1.79
N ASP A 370 -6.33 -2.51 0.50
CA ASP A 370 -7.08 -3.63 -0.05
C ASP A 370 -6.19 -4.87 -0.20
N TYR A 371 -6.35 -5.81 0.73
CA TYR A 371 -5.66 -7.10 0.73
C TYR A 371 -6.29 -8.12 -0.23
N SER A 372 -7.50 -7.88 -0.75
CA SER A 372 -8.21 -8.81 -1.63
C SER A 372 -7.52 -8.97 -2.98
N LEU A 373 -7.01 -7.88 -3.58
CA LEU A 373 -6.27 -7.92 -4.84
C LEU A 373 -5.06 -8.87 -4.76
N MET A 374 -4.31 -8.82 -3.67
CA MET A 374 -3.15 -9.70 -3.50
C MET A 374 -3.57 -11.17 -3.26
N ALA A 375 -4.70 -11.39 -2.59
CA ALA A 375 -5.27 -12.73 -2.43
C ALA A 375 -5.71 -13.31 -3.79
N THR A 376 -6.34 -12.50 -4.64
CA THR A 376 -6.67 -12.86 -6.03
C THR A 376 -5.42 -13.15 -6.83
N ALA A 377 -4.39 -12.28 -6.79
CA ALA A 377 -3.13 -12.55 -7.47
C ALA A 377 -2.50 -13.90 -7.07
N LYS A 378 -2.47 -14.17 -5.76
CA LYS A 378 -1.95 -15.42 -5.20
C LYS A 378 -2.73 -16.64 -5.66
N SER A 379 -4.06 -16.56 -5.81
CA SER A 379 -4.86 -17.70 -6.29
C SER A 379 -4.52 -18.06 -7.73
N TYR A 380 -4.32 -17.06 -8.60
CA TYR A 380 -3.89 -17.26 -9.98
C TYR A 380 -2.44 -17.75 -10.09
N PHE A 381 -1.52 -17.25 -9.26
CA PHE A 381 -0.14 -17.76 -9.28
C PHE A 381 -0.07 -19.25 -8.94
N ARG A 382 -0.97 -19.77 -8.09
CA ARG A 382 -1.06 -21.20 -7.79
C ARG A 382 -1.41 -22.07 -9.00
N THR A 383 -2.04 -21.52 -10.04
CA THR A 383 -2.38 -22.27 -11.26
C THR A 383 -1.15 -22.56 -12.13
N LEU A 384 -0.04 -21.85 -11.88
CA LEU A 384 1.25 -22.05 -12.53
C LEU A 384 2.09 -23.17 -11.91
N GLU A 385 1.83 -23.54 -10.66
CA GLU A 385 2.59 -24.55 -9.91
C GLU A 385 2.60 -25.93 -10.60
N PRO A 386 1.48 -26.46 -11.14
CA PRO A 386 1.50 -27.72 -11.90
C PRO A 386 2.36 -27.67 -13.17
N LYS A 387 2.63 -26.47 -13.70
CA LYS A 387 3.54 -26.28 -14.85
C LYS A 387 5.00 -26.16 -14.41
N GLY A 388 5.27 -26.10 -13.10
CA GLY A 388 6.59 -25.89 -12.51
C GLY A 388 7.07 -24.44 -12.60
N ILE A 389 6.14 -23.48 -12.71
CA ILE A 389 6.43 -22.05 -12.71
C ILE A 389 6.01 -21.48 -11.36
N HIS A 390 6.97 -20.98 -10.60
CA HIS A 390 6.73 -20.39 -9.30
C HIS A 390 6.81 -18.86 -9.36
N VAL A 391 5.82 -18.18 -8.78
CA VAL A 391 5.81 -16.72 -8.63
C VAL A 391 6.00 -16.37 -7.16
N GLN A 392 7.20 -15.89 -6.81
CA GLN A 392 7.52 -15.52 -5.44
C GLN A 392 6.96 -14.13 -5.10
N ILE A 393 6.03 -14.07 -4.16
CA ILE A 393 5.50 -12.78 -3.68
C ILE A 393 6.51 -12.13 -2.72
N LEU A 394 6.91 -10.89 -3.00
CA LEU A 394 7.59 -10.03 -2.04
C LEU A 394 6.52 -9.40 -1.15
N ASN A 395 6.21 -10.02 0.00
CA ASN A 395 5.15 -9.54 0.88
C ASN A 395 5.62 -8.29 1.66
N ILE A 396 5.45 -7.13 1.02
CA ILE A 396 5.89 -5.81 1.49
C ILE A 396 4.75 -4.94 2.02
N THR A 397 3.50 -5.40 1.94
CA THR A 397 2.32 -4.58 2.20
C THR A 397 2.23 -4.16 3.66
N GLU A 398 2.22 -5.13 4.59
CA GLU A 398 2.07 -4.85 6.02
C GLU A 398 3.25 -4.03 6.57
N LEU A 399 4.50 -4.37 6.22
CA LEU A 399 5.66 -3.58 6.65
C LEU A 399 5.59 -2.13 6.13
N SER A 400 5.01 -1.91 4.95
CA SER A 400 4.90 -0.56 4.37
C SER A 400 3.74 0.23 4.98
N ASP A 401 2.69 -0.41 5.51
CA ASP A 401 1.57 0.24 6.19
C ASP A 401 2.04 1.03 7.43
N TYR A 402 3.16 0.64 8.05
CA TYR A 402 3.71 1.37 9.18
C TYR A 402 4.36 2.71 8.78
N ARG A 403 4.67 2.91 7.50
CA ARG A 403 5.64 3.93 7.05
C ARG A 403 5.01 5.23 6.57
N LYS A 404 4.04 5.76 7.30
CA LYS A 404 3.44 7.08 7.01
C LYS A 404 4.47 8.21 6.84
N ASP A 405 5.65 8.08 7.45
CA ASP A 405 6.79 8.98 7.36
C ASP A 405 7.59 8.91 6.04
N GLY A 406 7.48 7.82 5.29
CA GLY A 406 8.37 7.54 4.15
C GLY A 406 8.02 8.25 2.83
N HIS A 407 6.92 9.01 2.79
CA HIS A 407 6.40 9.60 1.55
C HIS A 407 7.06 10.94 1.18
N PRO A 408 7.17 11.31 -0.11
CA PRO A 408 7.65 12.62 -0.53
C PRO A 408 6.86 13.79 0.01
N THR A 409 5.56 13.61 0.26
CA THR A 409 4.63 14.68 0.62
C THR A 409 4.78 15.85 -0.37
N VAL A 410 5.27 17.00 0.08
CA VAL A 410 5.51 18.20 -0.73
C VAL A 410 6.94 18.29 -1.28
N TYR A 411 7.87 17.49 -0.76
CA TYR A 411 9.31 17.54 -1.07
C TYR A 411 9.65 16.78 -2.35
N ARG A 412 9.13 17.27 -3.47
CA ARG A 412 9.38 16.71 -4.80
C ARG A 412 9.27 17.78 -5.86
N LYS A 413 9.73 17.47 -7.08
CA LYS A 413 9.47 18.33 -8.23
C LYS A 413 7.97 18.44 -8.49
N GLN A 414 7.47 19.67 -8.53
CA GLN A 414 6.15 19.99 -9.07
C GLN A 414 6.31 20.33 -10.55
N PHE A 415 5.87 19.43 -11.43
CA PHE A 415 5.97 19.65 -12.89
C PHE A 415 5.00 20.70 -13.41
N VAL A 416 3.93 20.97 -12.66
CA VAL A 416 2.98 22.04 -12.91
C VAL A 416 3.14 23.07 -11.79
N PRO A 417 3.21 24.38 -12.10
CA PRO A 417 3.23 25.42 -11.08
C PRO A 417 2.03 25.29 -10.13
N LEU A 418 2.29 25.42 -8.83
CA LEU A 418 1.24 25.37 -7.81
C LEU A 418 0.40 26.65 -7.85
N THR A 419 -0.91 26.51 -7.63
CA THR A 419 -1.80 27.66 -7.48
C THR A 419 -1.61 28.33 -6.11
N LYS A 420 -2.15 29.52 -5.91
CA LYS A 420 -2.09 30.22 -4.61
C LYS A 420 -2.79 29.43 -3.50
N GLU A 421 -3.90 28.78 -3.84
CA GLU A 421 -4.69 27.95 -2.94
C GLU A 421 -3.89 26.71 -2.54
N GLN A 422 -3.20 26.07 -3.49
CA GLN A 422 -2.32 24.94 -3.19
C GLN A 422 -1.17 25.36 -2.30
N ILE A 423 -0.52 26.50 -2.57
CA ILE A 423 0.57 27.00 -1.72
C ILE A 423 0.08 27.27 -0.28
N ALA A 424 -1.14 27.78 -0.13
CA ALA A 424 -1.75 28.03 1.18
C ALA A 424 -2.16 26.73 1.92
N ASP A 425 -2.45 25.65 1.19
CA ASP A 425 -2.76 24.33 1.74
C ASP A 425 -1.82 23.24 1.18
N PRO A 426 -0.64 23.03 1.79
CA PRO A 426 0.34 22.07 1.29
C PRO A 426 -0.16 20.62 1.23
N ALA A 427 -1.12 20.24 2.06
CA ALA A 427 -1.67 18.90 2.05
C ALA A 427 -2.50 18.62 0.78
N SER A 428 -3.03 19.66 0.11
CA SER A 428 -3.76 19.52 -1.15
C SER A 428 -2.94 18.86 -2.26
N TYR A 429 -1.63 19.10 -2.31
CA TYR A 429 -0.72 18.59 -3.35
C TYR A 429 0.33 17.58 -2.82
N ALA A 430 0.23 17.18 -1.55
CA ALA A 430 1.07 16.17 -0.95
C ALA A 430 0.93 14.81 -1.66
N ASP A 431 2.07 14.21 -2.02
CA ASP A 431 2.13 12.84 -2.52
C ASP A 431 2.32 11.87 -1.37
N CYS A 432 1.25 11.11 -1.08
CA CYS A 432 1.20 10.07 -0.04
C CYS A 432 1.10 8.67 -0.64
N THR A 433 1.66 8.50 -1.84
CA THR A 433 1.59 7.28 -2.65
C THR A 433 2.98 6.75 -2.99
N HIS A 434 3.85 7.61 -3.51
CA HIS A 434 5.24 7.26 -3.81
C HIS A 434 6.10 7.38 -2.56
N TRP A 435 7.36 6.97 -2.64
CA TRP A 435 8.26 6.88 -1.50
C TRP A 435 9.53 7.66 -1.74
N CYS A 436 9.98 8.43 -0.74
CA CYS A 436 11.28 9.06 -0.76
C CYS A 436 12.40 8.01 -0.93
N LEU A 437 13.46 8.41 -1.61
CA LEU A 437 14.69 7.63 -1.73
C LEU A 437 15.91 8.42 -1.23
N PRO A 438 16.77 7.81 -0.40
CA PRO A 438 16.67 6.46 0.19
C PRO A 438 15.48 6.32 1.15
N GLY A 439 14.95 5.11 1.33
CA GLY A 439 13.73 4.91 2.11
C GLY A 439 13.10 3.52 2.02
N VAL A 440 11.77 3.46 2.12
CA VAL A 440 11.00 2.20 2.20
C VAL A 440 11.29 1.21 1.07
N PRO A 441 11.41 1.62 -0.21
CA PRO A 441 11.71 0.70 -1.31
C PRO A 441 13.08 0.01 -1.20
N ASP A 442 14.03 0.59 -0.45
CA ASP A 442 15.32 -0.07 -0.21
C ASP A 442 15.13 -1.37 0.58
N VAL A 443 14.15 -1.41 1.49
CA VAL A 443 13.79 -2.63 2.24
C VAL A 443 13.09 -3.65 1.37
N TRP A 444 12.27 -3.22 0.41
CA TRP A 444 11.68 -4.15 -0.57
C TRP A 444 12.77 -4.82 -1.41
N ASN A 445 13.83 -4.07 -1.73
CA ASN A 445 14.98 -4.58 -2.44
C ASN A 445 15.89 -5.47 -1.57
N GLU A 446 15.92 -5.30 -0.25
CA GLU A 446 16.54 -6.27 0.66
C GLU A 446 15.82 -7.62 0.66
N PHE A 447 14.48 -7.63 0.54
CA PHE A 447 13.73 -8.88 0.36
C PHE A 447 14.11 -9.54 -0.97
N LEU A 448 14.08 -8.78 -2.07
CA LEU A 448 14.47 -9.28 -3.39
C LEU A 448 15.91 -9.83 -3.38
N TYR A 449 16.85 -9.09 -2.80
CA TYR A 449 18.24 -9.52 -2.61
C TYR A 449 18.33 -10.82 -1.81
N GLY A 450 17.62 -10.91 -0.69
CA GLY A 450 17.56 -12.12 0.13
C GLY A 450 17.08 -13.32 -0.68
N TYR A 451 16.00 -13.17 -1.45
CA TYR A 451 15.51 -14.23 -2.32
C TYR A 451 16.45 -14.55 -3.48
N LEU A 452 17.25 -13.61 -3.97
CA LEU A 452 18.14 -13.88 -5.11
C LEU A 452 19.44 -14.57 -4.70
N VAL A 453 19.96 -14.21 -3.53
CA VAL A 453 21.30 -14.61 -3.08
C VAL A 453 21.25 -15.74 -2.06
N HIS A 454 20.19 -15.83 -1.25
CA HIS A 454 20.10 -16.78 -0.13
C HIS A 454 18.96 -17.81 -0.26
N LYS A 455 18.06 -17.65 -1.23
CA LYS A 455 17.06 -18.65 -1.63
C LYS A 455 17.12 -18.87 -3.15
#